data_AF-A0A1F1QAN2-F1
#
_entry.id   AF-A0A1F1QAN2-F1
#
_cell.length_a   1.000
_cell.length_b   1.000
_cell.length_c   1.000
_cell.angle_alpha   90.00
_cell.angle_beta   90.00
_cell.angle_gamma   90.00
#
_symmetry.space_group_name_H-M   'P 1'
#
loop_
_entity.id
_entity.type
_entity.pdbx_description
1 polymer ?
#
loop_
_entity_poly.entity_id
_entity_poly.type
_entity_poly.pdbx_seq_one_letter_code
_entity_poly.pdbx_strand_id
1 'polypeptide(L)' 'MSGFTKGQDVILTNPRGAEKSGKYLRTENLGHGRGLGLYLVVDVAGKELRARASKVRAA' A
#
# COMPACT_ATOMS: atom_id res chain seq x y z
N MET A 1 -11.45 -5.89 -9.34
CA MET A 1 -10.62 -4.79 -8.80
C MET A 1 -11.12 -4.45 -7.41
N SER A 2 -10.69 -5.19 -6.40
CA SER A 2 -10.94 -4.87 -4.99
C SER A 2 -9.73 -4.09 -4.46
N GLY A 3 -9.87 -3.22 -3.46
CA GLY A 3 -11.03 -3.01 -2.61
C GLY A 3 -10.65 -2.15 -1.42
N PHE A 4 -9.89 -1.08 -1.67
CA PHE A 4 -9.48 -0.14 -0.64
C PHE A 4 -10.10 1.23 -0.90
N THR A 5 -10.83 1.76 0.08
CA THR A 5 -11.38 3.11 0.05
C THR A 5 -10.38 4.08 0.67
N LYS A 6 -10.25 5.29 0.10
CA LYS A 6 -9.35 6.31 0.65
C LYS A 6 -9.70 6.59 2.11
N GLY A 7 -8.71 6.53 2.99
CA GLY A 7 -8.87 6.67 4.43
C GLY A 7 -9.15 5.36 5.18
N GLN A 8 -9.31 4.23 4.48
CA GLN A 8 -9.48 2.92 5.09
C GLN A 8 -8.23 2.49 5.85
N ASP A 9 -8.43 1.95 7.04
CA ASP A 9 -7.37 1.36 7.84
C ASP A 9 -6.86 0.08 7.17
N VAL A 10 -5.55 0.02 7.00
CA VAL A 10 -4.85 -1.06 6.31
C VAL A 10 -3.59 -1.44 7.06
N ILE A 11 -3.18 -2.69 6.92
CA ILE A 11 -1.92 -3.20 7.46
C ILE A 11 -0.98 -3.46 6.30
N LEU A 12 0.18 -2.81 6.35
CA LEU A 12 1.29 -3.00 5.44
C LEU A 12 2.30 -3.98 6.04
N THR A 13 2.66 -5.01 5.27
CA THR A 13 3.73 -5.95 5.64
C THR A 13 5.03 -5.57 4.93
N ASN A 14 6.04 -5.18 5.69
CA ASN A 14 7.38 -4.89 5.16
C ASN A 14 8.05 -6.20 4.65
N PRO A 15 8.91 -6.17 3.63
CA PRO A 15 9.79 -7.29 3.26
C PRO A 15 10.44 -8.06 4.40
N ARG A 16 10.72 -7.42 5.55
CA ARG A 16 11.27 -8.05 6.76
C ARG A 16 10.23 -8.78 7.64
N GLY A 17 8.98 -8.89 7.20
CA GLY A 17 7.88 -9.55 7.93
C GLY A 17 7.19 -8.67 8.99
N ALA A 18 7.71 -7.48 9.28
CA ALA A 18 7.07 -6.57 10.22
C ALA A 18 5.79 -5.96 9.63
N GLU A 19 4.70 -6.03 10.41
CA GLU A 19 3.42 -5.41 10.07
C GLU A 19 3.35 -3.99 10.63
N LYS A 20 2.79 -3.08 9.83
CA LYS A 20 2.57 -1.68 10.21
C LYS A 20 1.15 -1.28 9.85
N SER A 21 0.41 -0.79 10.84
CA SER A 21 -0.90 -0.18 10.62
C SER A 21 -0.74 1.19 9.95
N GLY A 22 -1.62 1.48 9.01
CA GLY A 22 -1.67 2.75 8.30
C GLY A 22 -3.03 2.96 7.64
N LYS A 23 -3.12 3.98 6.80
CA LYS A 23 -4.34 4.32 6.05
C LYS A 23 -4.07 4.29 4.57
N TYR A 24 -4.98 3.70 3.80
CA TYR A 24 -4.87 3.74 2.35
C TYR A 24 -5.17 5.15 1.82
N LEU A 25 -4.32 5.66 0.94
CA LEU A 25 -4.47 7.00 0.35
C LEU A 25 -4.95 6.91 -1.10
N ARG A 26 -4.18 6.22 -1.95
CA ARG A 26 -4.40 6.18 -3.41
C ARG A 26 -3.62 5.01 -4.04
N THR A 27 -3.95 4.70 -5.28
CA THR A 27 -3.15 3.79 -6.10
C THR A 27 -2.37 4.62 -7.12
N GLU A 28 -1.07 4.36 -7.24
CA GLU A 28 -0.20 4.96 -8.25
C GLU A 28 0.20 3.88 -9.26
N ASN A 29 0.02 4.17 -10.56
CA ASN A 29 0.52 3.33 -11.65
C ASN A 29 1.82 3.92 -12.18
N LEU A 30 2.94 3.23 -11.96
CA LEU A 30 4.25 3.64 -12.45
C LEU A 30 4.54 3.20 -13.89
N GLY A 31 3.54 2.64 -14.59
CA GLY A 31 3.68 2.13 -15.95
C GLY A 31 4.19 0.70 -16.00
N HIS A 32 4.74 0.32 -17.15
CA HIS A 32 5.10 -1.04 -17.53
C HIS A 32 6.63 -1.20 -17.57
N GLY A 33 7.15 -2.27 -16.96
CA GLY A 33 8.58 -2.57 -16.93
C GLY A 33 9.04 -3.19 -15.60
N ARG A 34 10.31 -3.59 -15.54
CA ARG A 34 10.89 -4.20 -14.33
C ARG A 34 10.90 -3.17 -13.19
N GLY A 35 10.22 -3.48 -12.08
CA GLY A 35 10.09 -2.59 -10.93
C GLY A 35 8.94 -1.57 -11.03
N LEU A 36 8.22 -1.53 -12.15
CA LEU A 36 7.07 -0.64 -12.34
C LEU A 36 5.75 -1.39 -12.08
N GLY A 37 4.63 -0.73 -12.34
CA GLY A 37 3.27 -1.25 -12.18
C GLY A 37 2.47 -0.52 -11.12
N LEU A 38 1.39 -1.17 -10.67
CA LEU A 38 0.49 -0.62 -9.67
C LEU A 38 1.05 -0.77 -8.26
N TYR A 39 1.02 0.34 -7.53
CA TYR A 39 1.39 0.46 -6.12
C TYR A 39 0.25 1.11 -5.34
N LEU A 40 -0.01 0.60 -4.14
CA LEU A 40 -0.87 1.25 -3.17
C LEU A 40 -0.01 2.19 -2.33
N VAL A 41 -0.45 3.44 -2.21
CA VAL A 41 0.13 4.44 -1.32
C VAL A 41 -0.65 4.38 -0.01
N VAL A 42 0.08 4.14 1.08
CA VAL A 42 -0.47 4.09 2.43
C VAL A 42 0.25 5.10 3.32
N ASP A 43 -0.49 5.79 4.18
CA ASP A 43 0.08 6.62 5.24
C ASP A 43 0.34 5.75 6.47
N VAL A 44 1.61 5.62 6.86
CA VAL A 44 2.02 4.93 8.08
C VAL A 44 2.71 5.95 8.97
N ALA A 45 2.05 6.33 10.06
CA ALA A 45 2.56 7.30 11.05
C ALA A 45 2.99 8.64 10.43
N GLY A 46 2.22 9.19 9.49
CA GLY A 46 2.48 10.46 8.81
C GLY A 46 3.49 10.36 7.68
N LYS A 47 3.85 9.15 7.24
CA LYS A 47 4.76 8.90 6.12
C LYS A 47 4.03 8.14 5.03
N GLU A 48 4.00 8.72 3.83
CA GLU A 48 3.52 8.03 2.65
C GLU A 48 4.51 6.92 2.24
N LEU A 49 4.04 5.69 2.25
CA LEU A 49 4.78 4.51 1.81
C LEU A 49 4.07 3.86 0.62
N ARG A 50 4.86 3.44 -0.36
CA ARG A 50 4.36 2.69 -1.51
C ARG A 50 4.55 1.21 -1.27
N ALA A 51 3.50 0.43 -1.45
CA ALA A 51 3.53 -1.03 -1.32
C ALA A 51 2.82 -1.71 -2.47
N ARG A 52 3.24 -2.93 -2.77
CA ARG A 52 2.49 -3.80 -3.69
C ARG A 52 1.17 -4.18 -3.05
N ALA A 53 0.14 -4.37 -3.86
CA ALA A 53 -1.18 -4.80 -3.38
C ALA A 53 -1.11 -6.09 -2.54
N SER A 54 -0.21 -7.02 -2.88
CA SER A 54 0.02 -8.25 -2.11
C SER A 54 0.65 -8.05 -0.72
N LYS A 55 1.10 -6.84 -0.39
CA LYS A 55 1.72 -6.47 0.89
C LYS A 55 0.83 -5.57 1.72
N VAL A 56 -0.41 -5.31 1.29
CA VAL A 56 -1.39 -4.49 2.00
C VAL A 56 -2.63 -5.33 2.20
N ARG A 57 -3.10 -5.44 3.44
CA ARG A 57 -4.38 -6.06 3.79
C ARG A 57 -5.27 -5.04 4.49
N ALA A 58 -6.59 -5.24 4.43
CA ALA A 58 -7.50 -4.47 5.29
C ALA A 58 -7.18 -4.80 6.76
N ALA A 59 -7.20 -3.78 7.62
CA ALA A 59 -7.09 -3.96 9.06
C ALA A 59 -8.37 -4.56 9.64
#